data_AF-A0A6L3ZTX8-F1
#
_entry.id   AF-A0A6L3ZTX8-F1
#
_cell.length_a   1.000
_cell.length_b   1.000
_cell.length_c   1.000
_cell.angle_alpha   90.00
_cell.angle_beta   90.00
_cell.angle_gamma   90.00
#
_symmetry.space_group_name_H-M   'P 1'
#
loop_
_entity.id
_entity.type
_entity.pdbx_description
1 polymer ?
#
loop_
_entity_poly.entity_id
_entity_poly.type
_entity_poly.pdbx_seq_one_letter_code
_entity_poly.pdbx_strand_id
1 'polypeptide(L)'
;QGDPSGLENLRQAQLKVDQLKTDIARSSLYAPIDGVILEVSISPGDQVTAYNAVMTIGLPEPKEVIASLAIGDAQNLSVGMVGVCQIANKPETAVQCAVRRIPSSNRDADQTTRIGAGFENLTDGQLIQVYMPLQIRENVLWLPPAAIRTFQNRTFVVLDTPDGQRSVDVELGLQTDDRVEIISGVNEGDVVVGP
;
A
#
# COMPACT_ATOMS: atom_id res chain seq x y z
N GLN A 1 -69.17 -12.04 5.36
CA GLN A 1 -68.24 -12.32 4.26
C GLN A 1 -67.61 -10.99 3.87
N GLY A 2 -66.33 -10.79 4.16
CA GLY A 2 -65.62 -9.58 3.72
C GLY A 2 -65.46 -9.62 2.21
N ASP A 3 -65.81 -8.53 1.54
CA ASP A 3 -65.77 -8.39 0.08
C ASP A 3 -64.33 -8.56 -0.45
N PRO A 4 -64.01 -9.67 -1.13
CA PRO A 4 -62.67 -9.96 -1.64
C PRO A 4 -62.19 -8.90 -2.64
N SER A 5 -63.11 -8.21 -3.32
CA SER A 5 -62.80 -7.22 -4.35
C SER A 5 -62.34 -5.88 -3.75
N GLY A 6 -62.85 -5.51 -2.57
CA GLY A 6 -62.43 -4.31 -1.85
C GLY A 6 -60.99 -4.39 -1.34
N LEU A 7 -60.55 -5.58 -0.91
CA LEU A 7 -59.17 -5.81 -0.45
C LEU A 7 -58.16 -5.78 -1.61
N GLU A 8 -58.52 -6.32 -2.77
CA GLU A 8 -57.68 -6.25 -3.97
C GLU A 8 -57.55 -4.80 -4.48
N ASN A 9 -58.64 -4.03 -4.52
CA ASN A 9 -58.59 -2.62 -4.91
C ASN A 9 -57.77 -1.77 -3.93
N LEU A 10 -57.88 -2.02 -2.62
CA LEU A 10 -57.05 -1.36 -1.61
C LEU A 10 -55.57 -1.70 -1.80
N ARG A 11 -55.25 -2.97 -2.08
CA ARG A 11 -53.89 -3.42 -2.37
C ARG A 11 -53.32 -2.75 -3.63
N GLN A 12 -54.09 -2.67 -4.72
CA GLN A 12 -53.68 -2.00 -5.96
C GLN A 12 -53.46 -0.49 -5.76
N ALA A 13 -54.37 0.17 -5.03
CA ALA A 13 -54.22 1.58 -4.69
C ALA A 13 -52.97 1.83 -3.83
N GLN A 14 -52.69 0.94 -2.86
CA GLN A 14 -51.51 1.03 -2.01
C GLN A 14 -50.22 0.87 -2.82
N LEU A 15 -50.14 -0.13 -3.70
CA LEU A 15 -49.00 -0.34 -4.59
C LEU A 15 -48.73 0.89 -5.47
N LYS A 16 -49.78 1.55 -5.96
CA LYS A 16 -49.66 2.77 -6.77
C LYS A 16 -49.16 3.97 -5.97
N VAL A 17 -49.62 4.11 -4.72
CA VAL A 17 -49.10 5.13 -3.79
C VAL A 17 -47.61 4.87 -3.48
N ASP A 18 -47.24 3.62 -3.24
CA ASP A 18 -45.85 3.26 -2.92
C ASP A 18 -44.92 3.45 -4.13
N GLN A 19 -45.40 3.16 -5.36
CA GLN A 19 -44.69 3.49 -6.60
C GLN A 19 -44.47 4.99 -6.75
N LEU A 20 -45.52 5.81 -6.61
CA LEU A 20 -45.41 7.27 -6.72
C LEU A 20 -44.47 7.86 -5.64
N LYS A 21 -44.50 7.33 -4.42
CA LYS A 21 -43.55 7.71 -3.37
C LYS A 21 -42.12 7.36 -3.75
N THR A 22 -41.90 6.20 -4.37
CA THR A 22 -40.58 5.78 -4.85
C THR A 22 -40.09 6.67 -5.99
N ASP A 23 -40.95 7.06 -6.92
CA ASP A 23 -40.60 7.95 -8.03
C ASP A 23 -40.24 9.36 -7.56
N ILE A 24 -40.97 9.89 -6.57
CA ILE A 24 -40.63 11.15 -5.90
C ILE A 24 -39.28 11.03 -5.18
N ALA A 25 -39.05 9.93 -4.45
CA ALA A 25 -37.77 9.70 -3.78
C ALA A 25 -36.60 9.62 -4.77
N ARG A 26 -36.80 9.04 -5.96
CA ARG A 26 -35.80 9.00 -7.05
C ARG A 26 -35.59 10.34 -7.74
N SER A 27 -36.51 11.29 -7.60
CA SER A 27 -36.38 12.64 -8.14
C SER A 27 -35.43 13.51 -7.31
N SER A 28 -35.07 13.07 -6.10
CA SER A 28 -34.06 13.70 -5.25
C SER A 28 -32.83 12.78 -5.15
N LEU A 29 -31.67 13.30 -5.54
CA LEU A 29 -30.42 12.57 -5.42
C LEU A 29 -29.84 12.80 -4.02
N TYR A 30 -29.70 11.73 -3.25
CA TYR A 30 -29.00 11.74 -1.97
C TYR A 30 -27.64 11.06 -2.12
N ALA A 31 -26.66 11.57 -1.38
CA ALA A 31 -25.34 10.95 -1.31
C ALA A 31 -25.48 9.54 -0.68
N PRO A 32 -24.98 8.48 -1.34
CA PRO A 32 -25.03 7.13 -0.78
C PRO A 32 -24.00 6.92 0.35
N ILE A 33 -23.03 7.82 0.47
CA ILE A 33 -21.95 7.80 1.46
C ILE A 33 -21.67 9.22 1.94
N ASP A 34 -21.11 9.34 3.14
CA ASP A 34 -20.52 10.59 3.62
C ASP A 34 -19.23 10.91 2.83
N GLY A 35 -19.03 12.18 2.46
CA GLY A 35 -17.85 12.60 1.72
C GLY A 35 -17.93 14.04 1.20
N VAL A 36 -16.99 14.39 0.34
CA VAL A 36 -16.93 15.70 -0.33
C VAL A 36 -17.27 15.53 -1.81
N ILE A 37 -18.03 16.47 -2.36
CA ILE A 37 -18.32 16.51 -3.79
C ILE A 37 -17.05 16.96 -4.53
N LEU A 38 -16.48 16.06 -5.32
CA LEU A 38 -15.29 16.31 -6.12
C LEU A 38 -15.64 16.95 -7.46
N GLU A 39 -16.76 16.53 -8.05
CA GLU A 39 -17.23 17.01 -9.35
C GLU A 39 -18.76 17.02 -9.39
N VAL A 40 -19.33 18.04 -10.05
CA VAL A 40 -20.74 18.10 -10.44
C VAL A 40 -20.77 18.32 -11.95
N SER A 41 -21.29 17.35 -12.68
CA SER A 41 -21.28 17.33 -14.14
C SER A 41 -22.66 17.68 -14.74
N ILE A 42 -23.60 18.20 -13.94
CA ILE A 42 -24.94 18.62 -14.36
C ILE A 42 -25.26 20.05 -13.93
N SER A 43 -26.09 20.71 -14.73
CA SER A 43 -26.63 22.05 -14.47
C SER A 43 -28.16 22.04 -14.41
N PRO A 44 -28.79 23.03 -13.75
CA PRO A 44 -30.24 23.16 -13.75
C PRO A 44 -30.80 23.25 -15.18
N GLY A 45 -31.72 22.35 -15.52
CA GLY A 45 -32.35 22.27 -16.84
C GLY A 45 -31.80 21.16 -17.74
N ASP A 46 -30.71 20.49 -17.34
CA ASP A 46 -30.16 19.36 -18.08
C ASP A 46 -31.10 18.15 -18.03
N GLN A 47 -31.20 17.43 -19.16
CA GLN A 47 -31.86 16.14 -19.19
C GLN A 47 -30.87 15.06 -18.74
N VAL A 48 -31.25 14.28 -17.73
CA VAL A 48 -30.46 13.16 -17.23
C VAL A 48 -31.13 11.84 -17.60
N THR A 49 -30.36 10.90 -18.15
CA THR A 49 -30.83 9.53 -18.36
C THR A 49 -30.46 8.66 -17.17
N ALA A 50 -31.22 7.59 -16.95
CA ALA A 50 -30.91 6.64 -15.88
C ALA A 50 -29.48 6.10 -16.04
N TYR A 51 -28.81 5.86 -14.92
CA TYR A 51 -27.42 5.36 -14.81
C TYR A 51 -26.30 6.31 -15.27
N ASN A 52 -26.62 7.54 -15.69
CA ASN A 52 -25.58 8.54 -15.89
C ASN A 52 -25.08 9.04 -14.53
N ALA A 53 -23.76 8.98 -14.33
CA ALA A 53 -23.12 9.62 -13.20
C ALA A 53 -23.15 11.14 -13.39
N VAL A 54 -23.69 11.86 -12.40
CA VAL A 54 -23.88 13.31 -12.46
C VAL A 54 -23.06 14.06 -11.41
N MET A 55 -22.58 13.34 -10.40
CA MET A 55 -21.76 13.85 -9.32
C MET A 55 -20.77 12.76 -8.91
N THR A 56 -19.55 13.16 -8.60
CA THR A 56 -18.53 12.30 -8.00
C THR A 56 -18.32 12.72 -6.56
N ILE A 57 -18.50 11.79 -5.64
CA ILE A 57 -18.30 11.99 -4.20
C ILE A 57 -17.10 11.13 -3.78
N GLY A 58 -16.20 11.70 -3.00
CA GLY A 58 -15.03 11.00 -2.49
C GLY A 58 -14.60 11.47 -1.11
N LEU A 59 -13.75 10.69 -0.48
CA LEU A 59 -13.03 11.08 0.72
C LEU A 59 -11.65 11.61 0.30
N PRO A 60 -11.41 12.93 0.41
CA PRO A 60 -10.14 13.52 -0.04
C PRO A 60 -8.96 13.16 0.87
N GLU A 61 -9.23 12.69 2.10
CA GLU A 61 -8.22 12.30 3.08
C GLU A 61 -8.63 11.01 3.84
N PRO A 62 -7.65 10.19 4.28
CA PRO A 62 -6.22 10.31 3.98
C PRO A 62 -5.94 9.91 2.53
N LYS A 63 -5.02 10.62 1.88
CA LYS A 63 -4.61 10.27 0.52
C LYS A 63 -3.88 8.93 0.50
N GLU A 64 -4.14 8.15 -0.53
CA GLU A 64 -3.49 6.84 -0.75
C GLU A 64 -2.50 6.94 -1.91
N VAL A 65 -1.35 6.29 -1.74
CA VAL A 65 -0.40 6.03 -2.82
C VAL A 65 -0.85 4.75 -3.52
N ILE A 66 -1.07 4.85 -4.83
CA ILE A 66 -1.49 3.73 -5.67
C ILE A 66 -0.28 3.26 -6.48
N ALA A 67 0.10 2.00 -6.32
CA ALA A 67 1.19 1.38 -7.04
C ALA A 67 0.68 0.21 -7.89
N SER A 68 1.04 0.21 -9.18
CA SER A 68 0.88 -0.96 -10.03
C SER A 68 2.17 -1.78 -10.00
N LEU A 69 2.13 -2.90 -9.31
CA LEU A 69 3.24 -3.83 -9.16
C LEU A 69 2.99 -5.10 -9.97
N ALA A 70 4.05 -5.78 -10.39
CA ALA A 70 3.89 -7.14 -10.90
C ALA A 70 3.41 -8.06 -9.76
N ILE A 71 2.64 -9.09 -10.09
CA ILE A 71 2.02 -9.97 -9.09
C ILE A 71 3.06 -10.69 -8.24
N GLY A 72 4.20 -11.09 -8.84
CA GLY A 72 5.31 -11.70 -8.09
C GLY A 72 5.89 -10.77 -7.04
N ASP A 73 5.95 -9.46 -7.31
CA ASP A 73 6.44 -8.47 -6.36
C ASP A 73 5.40 -8.20 -5.27
N ALA A 74 4.12 -8.09 -5.64
CA ALA A 74 3.03 -7.90 -4.70
C ALA A 74 2.89 -9.07 -3.70
N GLN A 75 3.25 -10.30 -4.10
CA GLN A 75 3.26 -11.48 -3.23
C GLN A 75 4.32 -11.44 -2.14
N ASN A 76 5.38 -10.64 -2.30
CA ASN A 76 6.39 -10.43 -1.26
C ASN A 76 5.96 -9.36 -0.24
N LEU A 77 4.86 -8.64 -0.51
CA LEU A 77 4.30 -7.65 0.39
C LEU A 77 3.22 -8.29 1.26
N SER A 78 2.97 -7.67 2.41
CA SER A 78 1.88 -8.05 3.31
C SER A 78 1.13 -6.81 3.77
N VAL A 79 -0.18 -6.93 3.95
CA VAL A 79 -0.98 -5.85 4.55
C VAL A 79 -0.43 -5.54 5.95
N GLY A 80 -0.20 -4.26 6.22
CA GLY A 80 0.46 -3.79 7.45
C GLY A 80 1.99 -3.71 7.36
N MET A 81 2.62 -4.20 6.28
CA MET A 81 4.05 -4.02 6.06
C MET A 81 4.39 -2.53 6.02
N VAL A 82 5.37 -2.15 6.84
CA VAL A 82 5.84 -0.78 6.98
C VAL A 82 7.04 -0.56 6.08
N GLY A 83 7.04 0.58 5.39
CA GLY A 83 8.15 1.06 4.59
C GLY A 83 8.31 2.57 4.69
N VAL A 84 9.09 3.12 3.77
CA VAL A 84 9.32 4.56 3.65
C VAL A 84 8.77 5.04 2.31
N CYS A 85 7.98 6.09 2.33
CA CYS A 85 7.46 6.74 1.14
C CYS A 85 8.01 8.16 1.07
N GLN A 86 8.41 8.62 -0.11
CA GLN A 86 8.90 9.97 -0.33
C GLN A 86 8.40 10.51 -1.66
N ILE A 87 8.27 11.83 -1.78
CA ILE A 87 8.02 12.46 -3.09
C ILE A 87 9.25 12.21 -3.97
N ALA A 88 9.02 11.84 -5.23
CA ALA A 88 10.10 11.51 -6.15
C ALA A 88 11.12 12.65 -6.24
N ASN A 89 12.41 12.30 -6.12
CA ASN A 89 13.55 13.22 -6.11
C ASN A 89 13.57 14.23 -4.93
N LYS A 90 12.84 13.95 -3.84
CA LYS A 90 12.79 14.79 -2.63
C LYS A 90 12.93 13.94 -1.36
N PRO A 91 14.12 13.43 -1.05
CA PRO A 91 14.34 12.54 0.11
C PRO A 91 13.99 13.19 1.46
N GLU A 92 14.02 14.51 1.55
CA GLU A 92 13.61 15.27 2.74
C GLU A 92 12.12 15.15 3.08
N THR A 93 11.31 14.64 2.15
CA THR A 93 9.87 14.42 2.33
C THR A 93 9.52 13.00 2.78
N ALA A 94 10.54 12.21 3.14
CA ALA A 94 10.35 10.83 3.56
C ALA A 94 9.47 10.71 4.81
N VAL A 95 8.40 9.93 4.69
CA VAL A 95 7.48 9.59 5.78
C VAL A 95 7.31 8.08 5.87
N GLN A 96 6.95 7.60 7.06
CA GLN A 96 6.55 6.22 7.24
C GLN A 96 5.27 5.95 6.43
N CYS A 97 5.22 4.80 5.77
CA CYS A 97 4.02 4.34 5.08
C CYS A 97 3.76 2.85 5.32
N ALA A 98 2.53 2.43 5.09
CA ALA A 98 2.10 1.06 5.31
C ALA A 98 1.22 0.54 4.18
N VAL A 99 1.44 -0.72 3.81
CA VAL A 99 0.60 -1.41 2.82
C VAL A 99 -0.81 -1.58 3.41
N ARG A 100 -1.81 -1.00 2.75
CA ARG A 100 -3.22 -1.11 3.14
C ARG A 100 -3.91 -2.26 2.42
N ARG A 101 -3.55 -2.48 1.16
CA ARG A 101 -4.14 -3.50 0.31
C ARG A 101 -3.17 -3.95 -0.76
N ILE A 102 -3.18 -5.25 -1.04
CA ILE A 102 -2.52 -5.88 -2.19
C ILE A 102 -3.58 -6.60 -3.03
N PRO A 103 -3.38 -6.74 -4.34
CA PRO A 103 -4.20 -7.64 -5.15
C PRO A 103 -3.97 -9.07 -4.67
N SER A 104 -5.06 -9.82 -4.51
CA SER A 104 -5.03 -11.21 -4.06
C SER A 104 -4.79 -12.18 -5.22
N SER A 105 -5.21 -11.80 -6.43
CA SER A 105 -5.07 -12.63 -7.63
C SER A 105 -4.96 -11.79 -8.90
N ASN A 106 -4.51 -12.40 -10.00
CA ASN A 106 -4.53 -11.77 -11.32
C ASN A 106 -5.94 -11.57 -11.89
N ARG A 107 -6.98 -12.10 -11.25
CA ARG A 107 -8.38 -11.97 -11.66
C ARG A 107 -9.10 -10.82 -10.97
N ASP A 108 -8.44 -10.18 -10.00
CA ASP A 108 -9.03 -9.05 -9.28
C ASP A 108 -9.22 -7.90 -10.27
N ALA A 109 -10.41 -7.30 -10.25
CA ALA A 109 -10.74 -6.15 -11.10
C ALA A 109 -9.82 -4.94 -10.83
N ASP A 110 -9.35 -4.83 -9.59
CA ASP A 110 -8.37 -3.85 -9.16
C ASP A 110 -7.07 -4.56 -8.81
N GLN A 111 -6.11 -4.47 -9.73
CA GLN A 111 -4.76 -5.04 -9.60
C GLN A 111 -3.77 -4.10 -8.90
N THR A 112 -4.24 -3.00 -8.30
CA THR A 112 -3.36 -2.03 -7.65
C THR A 112 -3.06 -2.39 -6.20
N THR A 113 -1.83 -2.12 -5.79
CA THR A 113 -1.40 -2.11 -4.39
C THR A 113 -1.65 -0.72 -3.82
N ARG A 114 -2.31 -0.63 -2.67
CA ARG A 114 -2.62 0.63 -2.00
C ARG A 114 -1.77 0.78 -0.75
N ILE A 115 -1.13 1.93 -0.63
CA ILE A 115 -0.17 2.23 0.41
C ILE A 115 -0.61 3.53 1.06
N GLY A 116 -0.86 3.49 2.36
CA GLY A 116 -1.20 4.67 3.15
C GLY A 116 0.07 5.38 3.59
N ALA A 117 0.16 6.68 3.33
CA ALA A 117 1.28 7.53 3.75
C ALA A 117 0.74 8.86 4.30
N GLY A 118 1.27 9.30 5.43
CA GLY A 118 0.86 10.54 6.09
C GLY A 118 1.60 11.76 5.57
N PHE A 119 1.38 12.14 4.32
CA PHE A 119 1.95 13.37 3.77
C PHE A 119 1.08 14.58 4.14
N GLU A 120 1.67 15.67 4.64
CA GLU A 120 0.92 16.88 4.99
C GLU A 120 0.45 17.67 3.75
N ASN A 121 1.25 17.70 2.68
CA ASN A 121 1.01 18.53 1.50
C ASN A 121 1.16 17.72 0.20
N LEU A 122 0.29 16.74 0.01
CA LEU A 122 0.30 15.89 -1.19
C LEU A 122 -0.71 16.37 -2.24
N THR A 123 -0.22 16.73 -3.42
CA THR A 123 -1.05 17.04 -4.59
C THR A 123 -1.40 15.77 -5.34
N ASP A 124 -2.62 15.68 -5.86
CA ASP A 124 -3.04 14.53 -6.66
C ASP A 124 -2.18 14.38 -7.91
N GLY A 125 -1.86 13.14 -8.26
CA GLY A 125 -0.99 12.82 -9.40
C GLY A 125 0.51 13.02 -9.17
N GLN A 126 0.95 13.41 -7.97
CA GLN A 126 2.38 13.44 -7.64
C GLN A 126 2.98 12.03 -7.64
N LEU A 127 4.19 11.92 -8.18
CA LEU A 127 4.94 10.66 -8.17
C LEU A 127 5.56 10.43 -6.79
N ILE A 128 5.21 9.32 -6.16
CA ILE A 128 5.77 8.87 -4.89
C ILE A 128 6.68 7.67 -5.12
N GLN A 129 7.87 7.72 -4.53
CA GLN A 129 8.78 6.59 -4.43
C GLN A 129 8.50 5.85 -3.11
N VAL A 130 8.39 4.53 -3.20
CA VAL A 130 8.09 3.68 -2.05
C VAL A 130 9.19 2.63 -1.88
N TYR A 131 9.74 2.56 -0.68
CA TYR A 131 10.77 1.61 -0.28
C TYR A 131 10.18 0.66 0.76
N MET A 132 9.97 -0.59 0.37
CA MET A 132 9.46 -1.64 1.24
C MET A 132 10.58 -2.63 1.58
N PRO A 133 11.01 -2.72 2.85
CA PRO A 133 12.00 -3.71 3.26
C PRO A 133 11.36 -5.11 3.29
N LEU A 134 11.76 -5.98 2.36
CA LEU A 134 11.23 -7.35 2.26
C LEU A 134 11.70 -8.27 3.40
N GLN A 135 12.92 -8.03 3.88
CA GLN A 135 13.51 -8.78 4.98
C GLN A 135 14.24 -7.82 5.91
N ILE A 136 13.97 -7.96 7.21
CA ILE A 136 14.65 -7.21 8.26
C ILE A 136 15.21 -8.22 9.24
N ARG A 137 16.48 -8.03 9.63
CA ARG A 137 17.14 -8.77 10.70
C ARG A 137 17.63 -7.76 11.73
N GLU A 138 17.24 -7.96 12.98
CA GLU A 138 17.65 -7.13 14.11
C GLU A 138 18.66 -7.88 14.98
N ASN A 139 19.51 -7.14 15.69
CA ASN A 139 20.53 -7.69 16.61
C ASN A 139 21.49 -8.67 15.92
N VAL A 140 22.00 -8.30 14.74
CA VAL A 140 22.95 -9.10 13.97
C VAL A 140 24.30 -8.40 13.85
N LEU A 141 25.37 -9.20 13.79
CA LEU A 141 26.70 -8.70 13.42
C LEU A 141 26.72 -8.44 11.92
N TRP A 142 27.26 -7.30 11.51
CA TRP A 142 27.37 -6.95 10.10
C TRP A 142 28.71 -6.28 9.82
N LEU A 143 29.19 -6.44 8.59
CA LEU A 143 30.39 -5.79 8.08
C LEU A 143 30.09 -5.09 6.75
N PRO A 144 30.78 -3.99 6.42
CA PRO A 144 30.77 -3.46 5.07
C PRO A 144 31.27 -4.51 4.08
N PRO A 145 30.71 -4.62 2.86
CA PRO A 145 31.17 -5.59 1.86
C PRO A 145 32.68 -5.52 1.59
N ALA A 146 33.27 -4.33 1.68
CA ALA A 146 34.71 -4.11 1.46
C ALA A 146 35.63 -4.82 2.49
N ALA A 147 35.12 -5.13 3.68
CA ALA A 147 35.89 -5.84 4.72
C ALA A 147 35.87 -7.37 4.53
N ILE A 148 35.02 -7.88 3.65
CA ILE A 148 34.84 -9.30 3.39
C ILE A 148 35.64 -9.68 2.15
N ARG A 149 36.45 -10.74 2.26
CA ARG A 149 37.30 -11.22 1.17
C ARG A 149 36.84 -12.58 0.69
N THR A 150 36.75 -12.72 -0.63
CA THR A 150 36.40 -13.99 -1.28
C THR A 150 37.53 -14.43 -2.19
N PHE A 151 38.11 -15.60 -1.92
CA PHE A 151 39.18 -16.17 -2.73
C PHE A 151 38.96 -17.67 -2.93
N GLN A 152 39.01 -18.15 -4.17
CA GLN A 152 38.79 -19.57 -4.52
C GLN A 152 37.55 -20.19 -3.85
N ASN A 153 36.42 -19.47 -3.88
CA ASN A 153 35.15 -19.89 -3.28
C ASN A 153 35.15 -20.00 -1.74
N ARG A 154 36.15 -19.41 -1.08
CA ARG A 154 36.25 -19.28 0.37
C ARG A 154 36.04 -17.83 0.76
N THR A 155 35.08 -17.60 1.65
CA THR A 155 34.75 -16.27 2.18
C THR A 155 35.34 -16.14 3.59
N PHE A 156 36.11 -15.10 3.83
CA PHE A 156 36.79 -14.88 5.09
C PHE A 156 36.95 -13.38 5.38
N VAL A 157 37.18 -13.07 6.64
CA VAL A 157 37.56 -11.74 7.12
C VAL A 157 38.94 -11.82 7.78
N VAL A 158 39.62 -10.69 7.88
CA VAL A 158 40.90 -10.61 8.59
C VAL A 158 40.66 -9.91 9.92
N LEU A 159 40.82 -10.65 11.01
CA LEU A 159 40.75 -10.11 12.36
C LEU A 159 42.12 -9.60 12.79
N ASP A 160 42.13 -8.45 13.46
CA ASP A 160 43.29 -7.95 14.18
C ASP A 160 43.26 -8.48 15.61
N THR A 161 44.21 -9.35 15.94
CA THR A 161 44.32 -9.97 17.26
C THR A 161 45.64 -9.56 17.93
N PRO A 162 45.77 -9.69 19.27
CA PRO A 162 47.03 -9.36 19.95
C PRO A 162 48.26 -10.12 19.43
N ASP A 163 48.05 -11.31 18.85
CA ASP A 163 49.08 -12.18 18.30
C ASP A 163 49.36 -11.90 16.80
N GLY A 164 48.67 -10.90 16.21
CA GLY A 164 48.76 -10.51 14.81
C GLY A 164 47.46 -10.72 14.03
N GLN A 165 47.52 -10.46 12.72
CA GLN A 165 46.36 -10.62 11.85
C GLN A 165 46.05 -12.09 11.57
N ARG A 166 44.77 -12.46 11.69
CA ARG A 166 44.28 -13.82 11.46
C ARG A 166 43.11 -13.83 10.49
N SER A 167 43.20 -14.64 9.44
CA SER A 167 42.06 -14.90 8.56
C SER A 167 41.10 -15.89 9.21
N VAL A 168 39.82 -15.51 9.30
CA VAL A 168 38.75 -16.36 9.84
C VAL A 168 37.66 -16.50 8.80
N ASP A 169 37.26 -17.75 8.56
CA ASP A 169 36.19 -18.06 7.60
C ASP A 169 34.85 -17.66 8.19
N VAL A 170 33.99 -17.07 7.35
CA VAL A 170 32.70 -16.52 7.79
C VAL A 170 31.56 -17.07 6.95
N GLU A 171 30.41 -17.23 7.61
CA GLU A 171 29.14 -17.51 6.94
C GLU A 171 28.34 -16.23 6.80
N LEU A 172 27.91 -15.91 5.59
CA LEU A 172 27.18 -14.69 5.28
C LEU A 172 25.67 -14.91 5.35
N GLY A 173 24.97 -13.93 5.90
CA GLY A 173 23.51 -13.87 5.93
C GLY A 173 22.93 -12.89 4.91
N LEU A 174 21.96 -12.09 5.35
CA LEU A 174 21.34 -11.03 4.56
C LEU A 174 22.40 -10.03 4.05
N GLN A 175 22.36 -9.74 2.75
CA GLN A 175 23.29 -8.85 2.09
C GLN A 175 22.54 -7.66 1.49
N THR A 176 23.10 -6.48 1.72
CA THR A 176 22.67 -5.20 1.15
C THR A 176 23.89 -4.51 0.56
N ASP A 177 23.68 -3.44 -0.21
CA ASP A 177 24.79 -2.72 -0.87
C ASP A 177 25.82 -2.16 0.13
N ASP A 178 25.37 -1.78 1.33
CA ASP A 178 26.23 -1.16 2.34
C ASP A 178 26.61 -2.10 3.50
N ARG A 179 25.85 -3.18 3.72
CA ARG A 179 25.98 -4.06 4.90
C ARG A 179 25.77 -5.52 4.54
N VAL A 180 26.60 -6.37 5.11
CA VAL A 180 26.49 -7.83 5.02
C VAL A 180 26.42 -8.41 6.42
N GLU A 181 25.35 -9.15 6.71
CA GLU A 181 25.18 -9.92 7.94
C GLU A 181 26.22 -11.04 8.01
N ILE A 182 26.84 -11.23 9.18
CA ILE A 182 27.73 -12.34 9.48
C ILE A 182 27.04 -13.27 10.47
N ILE A 183 26.72 -14.48 10.01
CA ILE A 183 26.02 -15.51 10.80
C ILE A 183 27.00 -16.20 11.74
N SER A 184 28.21 -16.48 11.26
CA SER A 184 29.25 -17.17 12.05
C SER A 184 30.65 -16.76 11.61
N GLY A 185 31.62 -16.94 12.50
CA GLY A 185 33.05 -16.68 12.26
C GLY A 185 33.61 -15.41 12.91
N VAL A 186 32.75 -14.53 13.42
CA VAL A 186 33.15 -13.34 14.19
C VAL A 186 32.29 -13.18 15.43
N ASN A 187 32.84 -12.54 16.45
CA ASN A 187 32.13 -12.19 17.69
C ASN A 187 32.02 -10.68 17.84
N GLU A 188 31.08 -10.25 18.67
CA GLU A 188 30.98 -8.85 19.06
C GLU A 188 32.27 -8.39 19.75
N GLY A 189 32.82 -7.26 19.29
CA GLY A 189 34.08 -6.69 19.77
C GLY A 189 35.32 -7.08 18.96
N ASP A 190 35.21 -8.02 18.00
CA ASP A 190 36.33 -8.35 17.11
C ASP A 190 36.66 -7.16 16.18
N VAL A 191 37.95 -6.87 16.01
CA VAL A 191 38.43 -5.80 15.12
C VAL A 191 38.71 -6.39 13.75
N VAL A 192 37.93 -5.99 12.74
CA VAL A 192 38.11 -6.42 11.36
C VAL A 192 38.94 -5.41 10.57
N VAL A 193 39.97 -5.89 9.88
CA VAL A 193 40.84 -5.06 9.06
C VAL A 193 40.22 -4.85 7.68
N GLY A 194 39.82 -3.61 7.41
CA GLY A 194 39.40 -3.15 6.08
C GLY A 194 40.59 -2.98 5.12
N PRO A 195 40.32 -2.83 3.81
CA PRO A 195 41.33 -2.53 2.79
C PRO A 195 41.96 -1.14 2.96
#